data_AF-A0AAD9Q661-F1
#
_entry.id   AF-A0AAD9Q661-F1
#
_cell.length_a   1.000
_cell.length_b   1.000
_cell.length_c   1.000
_cell.angle_alpha   90.00
_cell.angle_beta   90.00
_cell.angle_gamma   90.00
#
_symmetry.space_group_name_H-M   'P 1'
#
loop_
_entity.id
_entity.type
_entity.pdbx_description
1 polymer ?
#
loop_
_entity_poly.entity_id
_entity_poly.type
_entity_poly.pdbx_seq_one_letter_code
_entity_poly.pdbx_strand_id
1 'polypeptide(L)'
;MAGSHSVSPDWQSKILKKEYQNFALSLMLDGLRSYIEEEMMIFHQRLLTNLASASPCVCPNPTKHRKTCAWSNHLIGYHRKGFPKWRQSDPTKWSDINCGYWEIAKLFMADLGTSKAAMVDAITTDCTGLINLISWCDHFQVQIHLINAVQETRNTKWVHAPRQELTDAEKSDTLNAIRNLLQDPELVADANAQKALLEITSMEKE
;
A
#
# COMPACT_ATOMS: atom_id res chain seq x y z
N MET A 1 -33.18 46.72 11.62
CA MET A 1 -32.12 46.39 10.65
C MET A 1 -31.40 45.17 11.18
N ALA A 2 -31.58 44.02 10.51
CA ALA A 2 -31.00 42.76 10.92
C ALA A 2 -29.55 42.69 10.44
N GLY A 3 -28.62 42.60 11.38
CA GLY A 3 -27.21 42.37 11.09
C GLY A 3 -27.01 40.91 10.67
N SER A 4 -26.56 40.71 9.44
CA SER A 4 -26.11 39.42 8.93
C SER A 4 -24.85 38.99 9.68
N HIS A 5 -24.98 37.98 10.54
CA HIS A 5 -23.83 37.25 11.05
C HIS A 5 -23.20 36.49 9.88
N SER A 6 -22.06 36.99 9.39
CA SER A 6 -21.16 36.22 8.53
C SER A 6 -20.62 35.06 9.35
N VAL A 7 -21.07 33.84 9.06
CA VAL A 7 -20.45 32.62 9.56
C VAL A 7 -19.07 32.54 8.92
N SER A 8 -18.04 32.85 9.69
CA SER A 8 -16.64 32.58 9.34
C SER A 8 -16.44 31.05 9.30
N PRO A 9 -15.73 30.49 8.29
CA PRO A 9 -15.37 29.08 8.26
C PRO A 9 -14.25 28.77 9.28
N ASP A 10 -14.58 28.85 10.56
CA ASP A 10 -13.74 28.55 11.74
C ASP A 10 -13.43 27.05 11.93
N TRP A 11 -13.44 26.29 10.83
CA TRP A 11 -13.15 24.85 10.81
C TRP A 11 -11.81 24.53 10.12
N GLN A 12 -11.37 25.38 9.18
CA GLN A 12 -10.05 25.27 8.53
C GLN A 12 -8.88 25.54 9.49
N SER A 13 -9.14 26.23 10.61
CA SER A 13 -8.19 26.44 11.70
C SER A 13 -8.02 25.21 12.62
N LYS A 14 -8.86 24.17 12.49
CA LYS A 14 -8.99 23.07 13.46
C LYS A 14 -8.50 21.70 13.00
N ILE A 15 -8.14 21.51 11.72
CA ILE A 15 -7.35 20.33 11.33
C ILE A 15 -5.90 20.69 11.69
N LEU A 16 -5.43 20.22 12.84
CA LEU A 16 -4.04 20.39 13.25
C LEU A 16 -3.16 19.89 12.10
N LYS A 17 -2.07 20.61 11.75
CA LYS A 17 -1.22 20.31 10.57
C LYS A 17 -0.83 18.83 10.40
N LYS A 18 -0.73 18.10 11.52
CA LYS A 18 -0.50 16.65 11.58
C LYS A 18 -1.70 15.80 11.15
N GLU A 19 -2.92 16.22 11.49
CA GLU A 19 -4.18 15.56 11.11
C GLU A 19 -4.42 15.64 9.61
N TYR A 20 -4.09 16.77 8.95
CA TYR A 20 -4.26 16.94 7.50
C TYR A 20 -3.43 15.93 6.69
N GLN A 21 -2.18 15.71 7.10
CA GLN A 21 -1.24 14.83 6.41
C GLN A 21 -1.59 13.37 6.60
N ASN A 22 -1.89 12.99 7.85
CA ASN A 22 -2.40 11.66 8.16
C ASN A 22 -3.70 11.39 7.41
N PHE A 23 -4.56 12.41 7.25
CA PHE A 23 -5.79 12.31 6.50
C PHE A 23 -5.55 12.05 5.01
N ALA A 24 -4.70 12.84 4.32
CA ALA A 24 -4.40 12.64 2.90
C ALA A 24 -3.82 11.24 2.61
N LEU A 25 -2.91 10.75 3.46
CA LEU A 25 -2.36 9.39 3.33
C LEU A 25 -3.39 8.31 3.62
N SER A 26 -4.28 8.54 4.58
CA SER A 26 -5.35 7.59 4.88
C SER A 26 -6.34 7.51 3.72
N LEU A 27 -6.72 8.64 3.13
CA LEU A 27 -7.57 8.70 1.95
C LEU A 27 -6.95 7.97 0.76
N MET A 28 -5.66 8.22 0.49
CA MET A 28 -4.94 7.48 -0.54
C MET A 28 -4.97 5.98 -0.25
N LEU A 29 -4.68 5.58 0.98
CA LEU A 29 -4.65 4.17 1.36
C LEU A 29 -6.03 3.52 1.16
N ASP A 30 -7.09 4.19 1.60
CA ASP A 30 -8.47 3.74 1.42
C ASP A 30 -8.82 3.62 -0.06
N GLY A 31 -8.34 4.54 -0.90
CA GLY A 31 -8.49 4.47 -2.35
C GLY A 31 -7.74 3.30 -3.01
N LEU A 32 -6.59 2.89 -2.46
CA LEU A 32 -5.77 1.82 -3.03
C LEU A 32 -6.19 0.41 -2.56
N ARG A 33 -6.91 0.29 -1.45
CA ARG A 33 -7.19 -1.00 -0.80
C ARG A 33 -7.91 -1.99 -1.71
N SER A 34 -8.95 -1.57 -2.43
CA SER A 34 -9.69 -2.45 -3.35
C SER A 34 -8.80 -2.98 -4.46
N TYR A 35 -8.10 -2.08 -5.15
CA TYR A 35 -7.16 -2.43 -6.20
C TYR A 35 -6.10 -3.43 -5.70
N ILE A 36 -5.48 -3.17 -4.55
CA ILE A 36 -4.43 -4.06 -4.02
C ILE A 36 -5.00 -5.44 -3.69
N GLU A 37 -6.16 -5.50 -3.05
CA GLU A 37 -6.83 -6.75 -2.69
C GLU A 37 -7.11 -7.58 -3.95
N GLU A 38 -7.72 -6.96 -4.96
CA GLU A 38 -8.07 -7.60 -6.23
C GLU A 38 -6.84 -8.10 -6.99
N GLU A 39 -5.82 -7.27 -7.16
CA GLU A 39 -4.58 -7.65 -7.84
C GLU A 39 -3.86 -8.78 -7.08
N MET A 40 -3.87 -8.79 -5.75
CA MET A 40 -3.28 -9.90 -5.00
C MET A 40 -4.04 -11.22 -5.21
N MET A 41 -5.37 -11.18 -5.31
CA MET A 41 -6.18 -12.36 -5.67
C MET A 41 -5.86 -12.84 -7.10
N ILE A 42 -5.78 -11.93 -8.07
CA ILE A 42 -5.42 -12.23 -9.46
C ILE A 42 -4.03 -12.84 -9.52
N PHE A 43 -3.05 -12.26 -8.81
CA PHE A 43 -1.70 -12.78 -8.74
C PHE A 43 -1.67 -14.20 -8.19
N HIS A 44 -2.39 -14.44 -7.11
CA HIS A 44 -2.47 -15.74 -6.47
C HIS A 44 -3.08 -16.79 -7.39
N GLN A 45 -4.16 -16.46 -8.09
CA GLN A 45 -4.77 -17.37 -9.06
C GLN A 45 -3.80 -17.72 -10.21
N ARG A 46 -3.02 -16.74 -10.69
CA ARG A 46 -1.97 -16.98 -11.69
C ARG A 46 -0.87 -17.90 -11.13
N LEU A 47 -0.47 -17.71 -9.87
CA LEU A 47 0.49 -18.59 -9.21
C LEU A 47 -0.03 -20.02 -9.07
N LEU A 48 -1.28 -20.20 -8.63
CA LEU A 48 -1.93 -21.52 -8.55
C LEU A 48 -1.96 -22.22 -9.90
N THR A 49 -2.25 -21.48 -10.97
CA THR A 49 -2.25 -22.01 -12.34
C THR A 49 -0.84 -22.43 -12.77
N ASN A 50 0.16 -21.57 -12.56
CA ASN A 50 1.56 -21.84 -12.93
C ASN A 50 2.19 -22.97 -12.11
N LEU A 51 1.68 -23.22 -10.90
CA LEU A 51 2.19 -24.21 -9.95
C LEU A 51 1.24 -25.40 -9.79
N ALA A 52 0.29 -25.61 -10.70
CA ALA A 52 -0.72 -26.66 -10.59
C ALA A 52 -0.11 -28.07 -10.47
N SER A 53 1.04 -28.31 -11.08
CA SER A 53 1.78 -29.58 -10.99
C SER A 53 2.80 -29.63 -9.85
N ALA A 54 2.99 -28.53 -9.12
CA ALA A 54 3.91 -28.48 -8.00
C ALA A 54 3.21 -28.96 -6.73
N SER A 55 3.92 -29.72 -5.90
CA SER A 55 3.44 -30.03 -4.56
C SER A 55 3.30 -28.75 -3.73
N PRO A 56 2.40 -28.73 -2.73
CA PRO A 56 2.42 -27.73 -1.68
C PRO A 56 3.82 -27.58 -1.07
N CYS A 57 4.09 -26.41 -0.50
CA CYS A 57 5.40 -26.10 0.02
C CYS A 57 5.71 -26.91 1.29
N VAL A 58 6.67 -27.83 1.21
CA VAL A 58 7.07 -28.72 2.34
C VAL A 58 8.44 -28.40 2.93
N CYS A 59 9.01 -27.21 2.65
CA CYS A 59 10.37 -26.93 3.10
C CYS A 59 10.47 -26.91 4.64
N PRO A 60 11.46 -27.61 5.22
CA PRO A 60 11.58 -27.78 6.67
C PRO A 60 11.98 -26.49 7.39
N ASN A 61 12.59 -25.53 6.67
CA ASN A 61 12.90 -24.22 7.21
C ASN A 61 12.19 -23.13 6.40
N PRO A 62 10.95 -22.78 6.77
CA PRO A 62 10.16 -21.83 6.02
C PRO A 62 10.75 -20.42 6.04
N THR A 63 11.68 -20.13 6.96
CA THR A 63 12.34 -18.84 7.08
C THR A 63 13.51 -18.64 6.12
N LYS A 64 13.92 -19.69 5.40
CA LYS A 64 15.06 -19.70 4.47
C LYS A 64 14.67 -20.28 3.10
N HIS A 65 13.49 -19.93 2.58
CA HIS A 65 13.01 -20.31 1.25
C HIS A 65 13.79 -19.67 0.10
N ARG A 66 15.11 -19.90 0.04
CA ARG A 66 15.96 -19.39 -1.03
C ARG A 66 16.16 -20.48 -2.08
N LYS A 67 15.22 -20.53 -3.04
CA LYS A 67 15.23 -21.50 -4.15
C LYS A 67 15.13 -22.98 -3.71
N THR A 68 14.37 -23.24 -2.66
CA THR A 68 14.28 -24.57 -2.03
C THR A 68 13.08 -25.39 -2.52
N CYS A 69 12.10 -24.74 -3.14
CA CYS A 69 10.90 -25.36 -3.73
C CYS A 69 10.39 -24.55 -4.92
N ALA A 70 9.49 -25.15 -5.72
CA ALA A 70 8.87 -24.49 -6.87
C ALA A 70 8.22 -23.16 -6.50
N TRP A 71 7.45 -23.12 -5.41
CA TRP A 71 6.86 -21.89 -4.88
C TRP A 71 7.89 -20.78 -4.64
N SER A 72 8.94 -21.08 -3.87
CA SER A 72 10.00 -20.10 -3.57
C SER A 72 10.75 -19.64 -4.83
N ASN A 73 10.95 -20.52 -5.81
CA ASN A 73 11.61 -20.17 -7.08
C ASN A 73 10.79 -19.15 -7.86
N HIS A 74 9.47 -19.36 -7.94
CA HIS A 74 8.57 -18.43 -8.61
C HIS A 74 8.45 -17.11 -7.84
N LEU A 75 8.20 -17.16 -6.53
CA LEU A 75 7.98 -15.97 -5.70
C LEU A 75 9.20 -15.03 -5.63
N ILE A 76 10.42 -15.57 -5.66
CA ILE A 76 11.64 -14.74 -5.76
C ILE A 76 11.67 -13.91 -7.05
N GLY A 77 11.19 -14.49 -8.15
CA GLY A 77 11.17 -13.83 -9.46
C GLY A 77 10.29 -12.59 -9.52
N TYR A 78 9.27 -12.51 -8.67
CA TYR A 78 8.38 -11.35 -8.57
C TYR A 78 8.89 -10.26 -7.62
N HIS A 79 10.06 -10.41 -6.99
CA HIS A 79 10.58 -9.38 -6.09
C HIS A 79 11.49 -8.41 -6.86
N ARG A 80 11.07 -7.16 -7.05
CA ARG A 80 11.82 -6.16 -7.84
C ARG A 80 13.23 -5.91 -7.33
N LYS A 81 13.40 -5.83 -6.00
CA LYS A 81 14.70 -5.56 -5.38
C LYS A 81 14.82 -6.20 -4.01
N GLY A 82 15.72 -7.17 -3.84
CA GLY A 82 15.94 -7.84 -2.56
C GLY A 82 15.41 -9.27 -2.55
N PHE A 83 14.92 -9.72 -1.38
CA PHE A 83 14.40 -11.07 -1.21
C PHE A 83 13.08 -11.05 -0.45
N PRO A 84 12.14 -11.94 -0.82
CA PRO A 84 10.89 -12.07 -0.09
C PRO A 84 11.11 -12.35 1.41
N LYS A 85 10.26 -11.78 2.25
CA LYS A 85 10.32 -11.88 3.71
C LYS A 85 9.66 -13.16 4.22
N TRP A 86 10.33 -14.29 4.00
CA TRP A 86 9.77 -15.62 4.29
C TRP A 86 9.27 -15.85 5.72
N ARG A 87 9.84 -15.18 6.72
CA ARG A 87 9.51 -15.35 8.15
C ARG A 87 8.10 -14.88 8.53
N GLN A 88 7.50 -14.00 7.72
CA GLN A 88 6.23 -13.36 8.06
C GLN A 88 5.03 -13.96 7.34
N SER A 89 5.26 -15.02 6.56
CA SER A 89 4.26 -15.75 5.80
C SER A 89 4.19 -17.20 6.25
N ASP A 90 3.00 -17.79 6.23
CA ASP A 90 2.74 -19.20 6.45
C ASP A 90 2.68 -19.96 5.11
N PRO A 91 3.74 -20.69 4.73
CA PRO A 91 3.80 -21.38 3.45
C PRO A 91 2.84 -22.55 3.32
N THR A 92 2.28 -23.05 4.43
CA THR A 92 1.27 -24.11 4.38
C THR A 92 -0.05 -23.61 3.80
N LYS A 93 -0.26 -22.29 3.79
CA LYS A 93 -1.45 -21.62 3.29
C LYS A 93 -1.30 -21.05 1.88
N TRP A 94 -0.10 -21.07 1.28
CA TRP A 94 0.12 -20.46 -0.04
C TRP A 94 -0.78 -21.04 -1.14
N SER A 95 -1.18 -22.31 -1.03
CA SER A 95 -2.10 -22.93 -1.99
C SER A 95 -3.59 -22.77 -1.63
N ASP A 96 -3.93 -22.16 -0.49
CA ASP A 96 -5.31 -21.95 -0.05
C ASP A 96 -5.95 -20.82 -0.85
N ILE A 97 -7.05 -21.12 -1.56
CA ILE A 97 -7.73 -20.17 -2.45
C ILE A 97 -8.35 -18.96 -1.71
N ASN A 98 -8.64 -19.10 -0.42
CA ASN A 98 -9.35 -18.08 0.36
C ASN A 98 -8.42 -17.17 1.15
N CYS A 99 -7.18 -17.58 1.43
CA CYS A 99 -6.25 -16.78 2.25
C CYS A 99 -4.79 -16.81 1.79
N GLY A 100 -4.45 -17.66 0.82
CA GLY A 100 -3.08 -17.81 0.32
C GLY A 100 -2.58 -16.54 -0.37
N TYR A 101 -3.47 -15.77 -0.99
CA TYR A 101 -3.12 -14.51 -1.64
C TYR A 101 -2.50 -13.51 -0.66
N TRP A 102 -3.03 -13.37 0.56
CA TRP A 102 -2.47 -12.44 1.54
C TRP A 102 -1.24 -12.99 2.24
N GLU A 103 -1.16 -14.31 2.46
CA GLU A 103 0.09 -14.92 2.92
C GLU A 103 1.23 -14.69 1.93
N ILE A 104 0.95 -14.69 0.62
CA ILE A 104 1.92 -14.32 -0.41
C ILE A 104 2.20 -12.81 -0.39
N ALA A 105 1.18 -11.96 -0.23
CA ALA A 105 1.34 -10.50 -0.14
C ALA A 105 2.36 -10.12 0.94
N LYS A 106 2.25 -10.74 2.12
CA LYS A 106 3.18 -10.54 3.25
C LYS A 106 4.63 -10.68 2.85
N LEU A 107 4.97 -11.53 1.88
CA LEU A 107 6.35 -11.73 1.45
C LEU A 107 7.00 -10.49 0.83
N PHE A 108 6.20 -9.54 0.34
CA PHE A 108 6.65 -8.32 -0.34
C PHE A 108 6.46 -7.06 0.52
N MET A 109 6.18 -7.22 1.81
CA MET A 109 6.07 -6.12 2.77
C MET A 109 7.34 -5.97 3.59
N ALA A 110 7.50 -4.82 4.25
CA ALA A 110 8.50 -4.66 5.30
C ALA A 110 8.27 -5.65 6.46
N ASP A 111 9.20 -5.70 7.41
CA ASP A 111 9.07 -6.62 8.55
C ASP A 111 7.79 -6.30 9.35
N LEU A 112 6.89 -7.27 9.42
CA LEU A 112 5.61 -7.14 10.10
C LEU A 112 5.70 -7.46 11.61
N GLY A 113 6.84 -7.97 12.07
CA GLY A 113 7.08 -8.29 13.48
C GLY A 113 5.98 -9.16 14.09
N THR A 114 5.48 -8.75 15.25
CA THR A 114 4.41 -9.45 15.98
C THR A 114 3.02 -9.26 15.37
N SER A 115 2.84 -8.29 14.47
CA SER A 115 1.54 -7.95 13.87
C SER A 115 1.17 -8.81 12.66
N LYS A 116 2.08 -9.66 12.17
CA LYS A 116 1.88 -10.50 10.96
C LYS A 116 0.63 -11.38 10.97
N ALA A 117 0.17 -11.78 12.15
CA ALA A 117 -1.02 -12.62 12.29
C ALA A 117 -2.33 -11.82 12.15
N ALA A 118 -2.29 -10.51 12.47
CA ALA A 118 -3.45 -9.62 12.37
C ALA A 118 -3.66 -9.08 10.95
N MET A 119 -2.59 -9.04 10.14
CA MET A 119 -2.66 -8.61 8.74
C MET A 119 -3.12 -9.77 7.88
N VAL A 120 -4.38 -9.76 7.46
CA VAL A 120 -5.00 -10.86 6.69
C VAL A 120 -5.57 -10.40 5.36
N ASP A 121 -5.64 -9.10 5.13
CA ASP A 121 -6.17 -8.44 3.93
C ASP A 121 -5.63 -6.99 3.82
N ALA A 122 -6.02 -6.27 2.77
CA ALA A 122 -5.65 -4.88 2.57
C ALA A 122 -6.22 -3.94 3.65
N ILE A 123 -7.37 -4.29 4.23
CA ILE A 123 -8.06 -3.47 5.24
C ILE A 123 -7.27 -3.45 6.56
N THR A 124 -6.76 -4.60 6.96
CA THR A 124 -5.99 -4.81 8.20
C THR A 124 -4.50 -4.45 8.06
N THR A 125 -4.05 -4.14 6.85
CA THR A 125 -2.66 -3.77 6.57
C THR A 125 -2.50 -2.24 6.57
N ASP A 126 -1.40 -1.78 7.16
CA ASP A 126 -1.11 -0.35 7.29
C ASP A 126 -0.56 0.25 5.98
N CYS A 127 -0.50 1.58 5.93
CA CYS A 127 0.02 2.31 4.76
C CYS A 127 1.43 1.85 4.37
N THR A 128 2.28 1.58 5.36
CA THR A 128 3.65 1.13 5.10
C THR A 128 3.69 -0.26 4.45
N GLY A 129 2.90 -1.21 4.94
CA GLY A 129 2.79 -2.54 4.38
C GLY A 129 2.31 -2.50 2.93
N LEU A 130 1.21 -1.81 2.67
CA LEU A 130 0.60 -1.73 1.33
C LEU A 130 1.48 -1.02 0.30
N ILE A 131 2.11 0.11 0.68
CA ILE A 131 3.01 0.83 -0.23
C ILE A 131 4.29 0.04 -0.52
N ASN A 132 4.81 -0.72 0.46
CA ASN A 132 5.95 -1.62 0.20
C ASN A 132 5.55 -2.81 -0.68
N LEU A 133 4.36 -3.38 -0.47
CA LEU A 133 3.82 -4.46 -1.29
C LEU A 133 3.79 -4.07 -2.77
N ILE A 134 3.18 -2.93 -3.11
CA ILE A 134 3.14 -2.44 -4.50
C ILE A 134 4.56 -2.18 -5.02
N SER A 135 5.42 -1.56 -4.22
CA SER A 135 6.79 -1.22 -4.61
C SER A 135 7.64 -2.45 -4.93
N TRP A 136 7.54 -3.50 -4.12
CA TRP A 136 8.46 -4.64 -4.19
C TRP A 136 7.94 -5.81 -5.01
N CYS A 137 6.61 -5.96 -5.16
CA CYS A 137 6.02 -7.03 -5.96
C CYS A 137 5.85 -6.60 -7.42
N ASP A 138 6.51 -7.33 -8.33
CA ASP A 138 6.52 -7.06 -9.77
C ASP A 138 5.20 -7.41 -10.48
N HIS A 139 4.23 -7.97 -9.74
CA HIS A 139 2.89 -8.18 -10.24
C HIS A 139 2.17 -6.86 -10.54
N PHE A 140 2.26 -5.89 -9.63
CA PHE A 140 1.59 -4.59 -9.78
C PHE A 140 2.19 -3.80 -10.93
N GLN A 141 1.38 -3.26 -11.83
CA GLN A 141 1.88 -2.49 -12.96
C GLN A 141 1.89 -0.96 -12.73
N VAL A 142 1.48 -0.52 -11.54
CA VAL A 142 1.55 0.89 -11.12
C VAL A 142 2.98 1.42 -11.32
N GLN A 143 3.11 2.61 -11.90
CA GLN A 143 4.41 3.17 -12.22
C GLN A 143 5.27 3.39 -10.96
N ILE A 144 6.39 2.68 -10.90
CA ILE A 144 7.23 2.62 -9.69
C ILE A 144 7.72 3.99 -9.21
N HIS A 145 7.93 4.95 -10.12
CA HIS A 145 8.38 6.29 -9.75
C HIS A 145 7.31 7.08 -8.99
N LEU A 146 6.02 6.82 -9.22
CA LEU A 146 4.90 7.43 -8.49
C LEU A 146 4.84 6.88 -7.06
N ILE A 147 4.99 5.57 -6.91
CA ILE A 147 5.09 4.92 -5.59
C ILE A 147 6.32 5.44 -4.82
N ASN A 148 7.47 5.57 -5.49
CA ASN A 148 8.68 6.09 -4.87
C ASN A 148 8.50 7.55 -4.41
N ALA A 149 7.80 8.39 -5.17
CA ALA A 149 7.51 9.78 -4.77
C ALA A 149 6.67 9.86 -3.49
N VAL A 150 5.66 8.99 -3.35
CA VAL A 150 4.86 8.87 -2.12
C VAL A 150 5.71 8.33 -0.96
N GLN A 151 6.54 7.32 -1.20
CA GLN A 151 7.45 6.77 -0.19
C GLN A 151 8.48 7.79 0.29
N GLU A 152 9.04 8.58 -0.62
CA GLU A 152 10.01 9.63 -0.31
C GLU A 152 9.36 10.69 0.57
N THR A 153 8.21 11.20 0.15
CA THR A 153 7.43 12.16 0.95
C THR A 153 7.18 11.63 2.36
N ARG A 154 6.86 10.33 2.49
CA ARG A 154 6.73 9.69 3.81
C ARG A 154 8.02 9.63 4.61
N ASN A 155 9.07 9.09 4.01
CA ASN A 155 10.27 8.75 4.74
C ASN A 155 11.15 9.96 5.01
N THR A 156 11.39 10.80 4.01
CA THR A 156 12.37 11.89 4.09
C THR A 156 11.74 13.19 4.56
N LYS A 157 10.53 13.50 4.08
CA LYS A 157 9.87 14.78 4.40
C LYS A 157 9.05 14.72 5.70
N TRP A 158 8.39 13.60 6.03
CA TRP A 158 7.59 13.50 7.28
C TRP A 158 8.33 12.91 8.47
N VAL A 159 8.81 11.68 8.36
CA VAL A 159 9.33 10.93 9.52
C VAL A 159 10.54 11.62 10.14
N HIS A 160 11.28 12.40 9.36
CA HIS A 160 12.48 13.12 9.78
C HIS A 160 12.30 14.63 9.93
N ALA A 161 11.10 15.19 9.68
CA ALA A 161 10.87 16.62 9.89
C ALA A 161 10.93 16.99 11.39
N PRO A 162 11.54 18.12 11.76
CA PRO A 162 11.45 18.66 13.11
C PRO A 162 9.98 18.82 13.50
N ARG A 163 9.57 18.22 14.63
CA ARG A 163 8.17 18.18 15.10
C ARG A 163 7.18 17.48 14.17
N GLN A 164 7.66 16.77 13.14
CA GLN A 164 6.82 16.12 12.12
C GLN A 164 5.89 17.11 11.39
N GLU A 165 6.31 18.37 11.27
CA GLU A 165 5.55 19.41 10.57
C GLU A 165 6.17 19.63 9.19
N LEU A 166 5.33 19.64 8.14
CA LEU A 166 5.76 20.05 6.81
C LEU A 166 5.57 21.55 6.60
N THR A 167 6.45 22.13 5.80
CA THR A 167 6.20 23.41 5.12
C THR A 167 5.04 23.29 4.13
N ASP A 168 4.42 24.41 3.76
CA ASP A 168 3.30 24.39 2.81
C ASP A 168 3.72 23.91 1.42
N ALA A 169 4.97 24.16 1.01
CA ALA A 169 5.54 23.61 -0.21
C ALA A 169 5.60 22.07 -0.17
N GLU A 170 6.09 21.49 0.93
CA GLU A 170 6.15 20.04 1.07
C GLU A 170 4.76 19.40 1.16
N LYS A 171 3.75 20.11 1.70
CA LYS A 171 2.36 19.64 1.68
C LYS A 171 1.83 19.62 0.25
N SER A 172 2.08 20.66 -0.53
CA SER A 172 1.68 20.67 -1.94
C SER A 172 2.39 19.56 -2.73
N ASP A 173 3.69 19.36 -2.51
CA ASP A 173 4.44 18.25 -3.11
C ASP A 173 3.83 16.89 -2.77
N THR A 174 3.40 16.71 -1.51
CA THR A 174 2.71 15.51 -1.05
C THR A 174 1.45 15.26 -1.87
N LEU A 175 0.57 16.25 -1.91
CA LEU A 175 -0.75 16.11 -2.53
C LEU A 175 -0.57 15.86 -4.03
N ASN A 176 0.38 16.54 -4.66
CA ASN A 176 0.78 16.28 -6.05
C ASN A 176 1.26 14.83 -6.24
N ALA A 177 2.14 14.31 -5.37
CA ALA A 177 2.62 12.93 -5.48
C ALA A 177 1.48 11.91 -5.34
N ILE A 178 0.57 12.13 -4.39
CA ILE A 178 -0.60 11.28 -4.18
C ILE A 178 -1.57 11.36 -5.37
N ARG A 179 -1.87 12.58 -5.86
CA ARG A 179 -2.73 12.77 -7.03
C ARG A 179 -2.16 12.06 -8.26
N ASN A 180 -0.88 12.24 -8.54
CA ASN A 180 -0.23 11.59 -9.66
C ASN A 180 -0.31 10.06 -9.53
N LEU A 181 -0.12 9.51 -8.32
CA LEU A 181 -0.30 8.08 -8.08
C LEU A 181 -1.74 7.64 -8.36
N LEU A 182 -2.75 8.31 -7.81
CA LEU A 182 -4.17 7.96 -8.01
C LEU A 182 -4.66 8.16 -9.45
N GLN A 183 -3.91 8.89 -10.27
CA GLN A 183 -4.13 9.07 -11.71
C GLN A 183 -3.37 8.06 -12.57
N ASP A 184 -2.63 7.12 -11.97
CA ASP A 184 -1.96 6.06 -12.72
C ASP A 184 -3.01 5.27 -13.55
N PRO A 185 -2.69 4.88 -14.80
CA PRO A 185 -3.62 4.14 -15.65
C PRO A 185 -4.20 2.87 -15.03
N GLU A 186 -3.44 2.20 -14.15
CA GLU A 186 -3.90 1.00 -13.43
C GLU A 186 -5.01 1.32 -12.40
N LEU A 187 -5.10 2.57 -11.95
CA LEU A 187 -6.01 3.01 -10.88
C LEU A 187 -7.19 3.85 -11.40
N VAL A 188 -7.18 4.26 -12.67
CA VAL A 188 -8.24 5.09 -13.27
C VAL A 188 -9.61 4.40 -13.26
N ALA A 189 -9.63 3.08 -13.40
CA ALA A 189 -10.88 2.31 -13.37
C ALA A 189 -11.39 1.98 -11.95
N ASP A 190 -10.54 2.13 -10.92
CA ASP A 190 -10.92 1.83 -9.54
C ASP A 190 -11.73 2.99 -8.94
N ALA A 191 -12.98 2.71 -8.57
CA ALA A 191 -13.90 3.71 -8.05
C ALA A 191 -13.45 4.33 -6.72
N ASN A 192 -12.76 3.56 -5.86
CA ASN A 192 -12.26 4.05 -4.58
C ASN A 192 -11.04 4.94 -4.78
N ALA A 193 -10.15 4.59 -5.72
CA ALA A 193 -9.03 5.45 -6.11
C ALA A 193 -9.53 6.79 -6.68
N GLN A 194 -10.55 6.76 -7.54
CA GLN A 194 -11.14 7.98 -8.09
C GLN A 194 -11.86 8.81 -7.01
N LYS A 195 -12.55 8.17 -6.06
CA LYS A 195 -13.14 8.86 -4.92
C LYS A 195 -12.07 9.55 -4.07
N ALA A 196 -10.99 8.84 -3.72
CA ALA A 196 -9.86 9.41 -2.98
C ALA A 196 -9.22 10.58 -3.74
N LEU A 197 -9.07 10.48 -5.06
CA LEU A 197 -8.53 11.55 -5.90
C LEU A 197 -9.40 12.82 -5.84
N LEU A 198 -10.72 12.67 -5.90
CA LEU A 198 -11.66 13.78 -5.79
C LEU A 198 -11.58 14.46 -4.43
N GLU A 199 -11.54 13.69 -3.34
CA GLU A 199 -11.41 14.22 -1.99
C GLU A 199 -10.10 14.98 -1.81
N ILE A 200 -8.98 14.40 -2.24
CA ILE A 200 -7.65 15.04 -2.17
C ILE A 200 -7.58 16.31 -3.03
N THR A 201 -8.19 16.30 -4.21
CA THR A 201 -8.24 17.50 -5.08
C THR A 201 -9.07 18.63 -4.46
N SER A 202 -10.08 18.28 -3.66
CA SER A 202 -10.92 19.26 -2.96
C SER A 202 -10.17 19.91 -1.80
N MET A 203 -9.22 19.20 -1.17
CA MET A 203 -8.39 19.70 -0.07
C MET A 203 -7.44 20.85 -0.45
N GLU A 204 -7.21 21.14 -1.74
CA GLU A 204 -6.38 22.26 -2.22
C GLU A 204 -7.20 23.49 -2.67
N LYS A 205 -8.51 23.32 -2.88
CA LYS A 205 -9.40 24.41 -3.37
C LYS A 205 -10.00 25.25 -2.24
N GLU A 206 -9.69 24.91 -1.00
CA GLU A 206 -10.21 25.50 0.24
C GLU A 206 -9.08 26.10 1.07
#